data_AF-A0A3M1BKC8-F1
#
_entry.id   AF-A0A3M1BKC8-F1
#
_cell.length_a   1.000
_cell.length_b   1.000
_cell.length_c   1.000
_cell.angle_alpha   90.00
_cell.angle_beta   90.00
_cell.angle_gamma   90.00
#
_symmetry.space_group_name_H-M   'P 1'
#
loop_
_entity.id
_entity.type
_entity.pdbx_description
1 polymer ?
#
loop_
_entity_poly.entity_id
_entity_poly.type
_entity_poly.pdbx_seq_one_letter_code
_entity_poly.pdbx_strand_id
1 'polypeptide(L)'
;MPEKLTNYALGKWVPHEGPGEPQYDAITGEVICTAGSEGLDFAAMMDYARRVGGPALRKMTFYERGLMLKQLALYLHERRKSYYPLSYR
;
A
#
# COMPACT_ATOMS: atom_id res chain seq x y z
N MET A 1 18.99 -3.02 11.67
CA MET A 1 18.73 -2.62 10.26
C MET A 1 17.31 -2.07 10.21
N PRO A 2 17.05 -0.99 9.46
CA PRO A 2 15.70 -0.44 9.33
C PRO A 2 14.74 -1.48 8.77
N GLU A 3 13.46 -1.40 9.15
CA GLU A 3 12.43 -2.30 8.63
C GLU A 3 12.24 -2.08 7.12
N LYS A 4 12.03 -3.15 6.34
CA LYS A 4 11.74 -3.04 4.91
C LYS A 4 10.25 -2.82 4.69
N LEU A 5 9.87 -1.67 4.15
CA LEU A 5 8.48 -1.40 3.79
C LEU A 5 8.06 -2.36 2.67
N THR A 6 6.97 -3.11 2.90
CA THR A 6 6.49 -4.11 1.94
C THR A 6 5.57 -3.50 0.91
N ASN A 7 5.68 -3.98 -0.33
CA ASN A 7 4.81 -3.66 -1.44
C ASN A 7 3.67 -4.68 -1.51
N TYR A 8 2.45 -4.26 -1.84
CA TYR A 8 1.37 -5.20 -2.15
C TYR A 8 1.30 -5.44 -3.66
N ALA A 9 1.82 -6.59 -4.11
CA ALA A 9 1.94 -6.96 -5.52
C ALA A 9 1.38 -8.36 -5.77
N LEU A 10 0.66 -8.56 -6.88
CA LEU A 10 0.11 -9.87 -7.27
C LEU A 10 -0.75 -10.54 -6.18
N GLY A 11 -1.43 -9.75 -5.34
CA GLY A 11 -2.26 -10.25 -4.24
C GLY A 11 -1.51 -10.63 -2.96
N LYS A 12 -0.21 -10.34 -2.85
CA LYS A 12 0.64 -10.68 -1.69
C LYS A 12 1.52 -9.51 -1.27
N TRP A 13 1.93 -9.51 -0.01
CA TRP A 13 2.94 -8.58 0.52
C TRP A 13 4.34 -9.07 0.16
N VAL A 14 5.17 -8.21 -0.43
CA VAL A 14 6.52 -8.52 -0.91
C VAL A 14 7.47 -7.40 -0.50
N PRO A 15 8.55 -7.68 0.26
CA PRO A 15 9.57 -6.67 0.56
C PRO A 15 10.38 -6.33 -0.69
N HIS A 16 11.00 -5.15 -0.70
CA HIS A 16 11.94 -4.81 -1.77
C HIS A 16 13.25 -5.60 -1.63
N GLU A 17 13.86 -5.90 -2.78
CA GLU A 17 15.22 -6.42 -2.84
C GLU A 17 16.24 -5.29 -2.61
N GLY A 18 17.51 -5.67 -2.40
CA GLY A 18 18.57 -4.68 -2.17
C GLY A 18 18.45 -3.86 -0.88
N PRO A 19 19.24 -2.78 -0.76
CA PRO A 19 19.26 -1.90 0.41
C PRO A 19 18.03 -0.98 0.51
N GLY A 20 17.39 -0.64 -0.61
CA GLY A 20 16.30 0.33 -0.67
C GLY A 20 16.73 1.76 -0.33
N GLU A 21 15.76 2.68 -0.38
CA GLU A 21 15.93 4.09 -0.03
C GLU A 21 15.44 4.35 1.39
N PRO A 22 16.31 4.85 2.29
CA PRO A 22 15.93 5.12 3.68
C PRO A 22 14.88 6.23 3.77
N GLN A 23 13.88 5.99 4.60
CA GLN A 23 12.83 6.95 4.96
C GLN A 23 13.14 7.51 6.34
N TYR A 24 13.06 8.83 6.47
CA TYR A 24 13.50 9.53 7.67
C TYR A 24 12.32 10.18 8.39
N ASP A 25 12.42 10.23 9.72
CA ASP A 25 11.60 11.12 10.53
C ASP A 25 12.00 12.57 10.25
N ALA A 26 11.04 13.41 9.87
CA ALA A 26 11.24 14.78 9.45
C ALA A 26 11.63 15.72 10.60
N ILE A 27 11.43 15.30 11.85
CA ILE A 27 11.76 16.10 13.05
C ILE A 27 13.11 15.66 13.63
N THR A 28 13.32 14.35 13.80
CA THR A 28 14.52 13.80 14.48
C THR A 28 15.64 13.41 13.51
N GLY A 29 15.32 13.16 12.24
CA GLY A 29 16.27 12.64 11.24
C GLY A 29 16.59 11.15 11.40
N GLU A 30 15.91 10.44 12.29
CA GLU A 30 16.10 8.99 12.47
C GLU A 30 15.52 8.20 11.30
N VAL A 31 16.15 7.06 10.95
CA VAL A 31 15.64 6.18 9.88
C VAL A 31 14.49 5.34 10.40
N ILE A 32 13.32 5.48 9.78
CA ILE A 32 12.10 4.75 10.13
C ILE A 32 12.07 3.39 9.43
N CYS A 33 12.30 3.37 8.12
CA CYS A 33 12.26 2.17 7.28
C CYS A 33 13.06 2.37 5.99
N THR A 34 13.16 1.34 5.16
CA THR A 34 13.61 1.46 3.76
C THR A 34 12.45 1.16 2.82
N ALA A 35 12.33 1.95 1.75
CA ALA A 35 11.34 1.76 0.69
C ALA A 35 12.04 1.46 -0.63
N GLY A 36 11.41 0.67 -1.50
CA GLY A 36 11.99 0.35 -2.80
C GLY A 36 11.08 -0.52 -3.64
N SER A 37 11.45 -0.64 -4.91
CA SER A 37 10.72 -1.43 -5.91
C SER A 37 11.60 -2.49 -6.60
N GLU A 38 12.86 -2.62 -6.20
CA GLU A 38 13.75 -3.65 -6.70
C GLU A 38 13.16 -5.05 -6.45
N GLY A 39 13.20 -5.92 -7.46
CA GLY A 39 12.58 -7.24 -7.43
C GLY A 39 11.09 -7.27 -7.82
N LEU A 40 10.44 -6.12 -8.08
CA LEU A 40 9.05 -6.10 -8.55
C LEU A 40 8.94 -6.29 -10.06
N ASP A 41 8.09 -7.21 -10.49
CA ASP A 41 7.69 -7.38 -11.88
C ASP A 41 6.44 -6.52 -12.20
N PHE A 42 6.69 -5.32 -12.73
CA PHE A 42 5.63 -4.39 -13.08
C PHE A 42 4.71 -4.88 -14.20
N ALA A 43 5.22 -5.69 -15.14
CA ALA A 43 4.41 -6.24 -16.23
C ALA A 43 3.42 -7.26 -15.66
N ALA A 44 3.89 -8.18 -14.82
CA ALA A 44 3.03 -9.14 -14.13
C ALA A 44 2.02 -8.43 -13.22
N MET A 45 2.41 -7.35 -12.53
CA MET A 45 1.51 -6.56 -11.69
C MET A 45 0.36 -5.94 -12.49
N MET A 46 0.68 -5.37 -13.66
CA MET A 46 -0.33 -4.81 -14.56
C MET A 46 -1.28 -5.89 -15.08
N ASP A 47 -0.73 -7.04 -15.48
CA ASP A 47 -1.52 -8.17 -15.96
C ASP A 47 -2.44 -8.72 -14.87
N TYR A 48 -1.96 -8.87 -13.64
CA TYR A 48 -2.76 -9.28 -12.50
C TYR A 48 -3.90 -8.29 -12.23
N ALA A 49 -3.61 -6.99 -12.21
CA ALA A 49 -4.62 -5.95 -12.01
C ALA A 49 -5.72 -6.02 -13.09
N ARG A 50 -5.36 -6.26 -14.35
CA ARG A 50 -6.31 -6.36 -15.47
C ARG A 50 -7.11 -7.65 -15.50
N ARG A 51 -6.50 -8.79 -15.16
CA ARG A 51 -7.11 -10.12 -15.25
C ARG A 51 -7.88 -10.51 -14.00
N VAL A 52 -7.48 -10.03 -12.82
CA VAL A 52 -8.11 -10.38 -11.54
C VAL A 52 -8.92 -9.20 -10.98
N GLY A 53 -8.27 -8.04 -10.79
CA GLY A 53 -8.92 -6.87 -10.20
C GLY A 53 -10.01 -6.27 -11.09
N GLY A 54 -9.73 -6.11 -12.39
CA GLY A 54 -10.65 -5.52 -13.37
C GLY A 54 -12.01 -6.23 -13.43
N PRO A 55 -12.07 -7.54 -13.69
CA PRO A 55 -13.33 -8.28 -13.71
C PRO A 55 -14.09 -8.23 -12.38
N ALA A 56 -13.39 -8.32 -11.24
CA ALA A 56 -14.03 -8.23 -9.93
C ALA A 56 -14.77 -6.89 -9.74
N LEU A 57 -14.14 -5.77 -10.11
CA LEU A 57 -14.73 -4.44 -10.00
C LEU A 57 -15.82 -4.17 -11.06
N ARG A 58 -15.68 -4.71 -12.28
CA ARG A 58 -16.66 -4.54 -13.37
C ARG A 58 -17.94 -5.35 -13.17
N LYS A 59 -17.89 -6.44 -12.38
CA LYS A 59 -19.09 -7.19 -11.97
C LYS A 59 -20.00 -6.37 -11.05
N MET A 60 -19.46 -5.37 -10.37
CA MET A 60 -20.23 -4.47 -9.51
C MET A 60 -20.88 -3.34 -10.34
N THR A 61 -22.06 -2.92 -9.92
CA THR A 61 -22.71 -1.69 -10.36
C THR A 61 -21.96 -0.46 -9.85
N PHE A 62 -22.30 0.72 -10.39
CA PHE A 62 -21.76 1.98 -9.90
C PHE A 62 -22.11 2.22 -8.42
N TYR A 63 -23.34 1.90 -8.02
CA TYR A 63 -23.80 2.07 -6.65
C TYR A 63 -23.05 1.17 -5.66
N GLU A 64 -22.83 -0.10 -6.00
CA GLU A 64 -22.07 -1.04 -5.16
C GLU A 64 -20.62 -0.59 -4.97
N ARG A 65 -19.97 -0.08 -6.02
CA ARG A 65 -18.63 0.52 -5.87
C ARG A 65 -18.65 1.77 -4.99
N GLY A 66 -19.69 2.60 -5.09
CA GLY A 66 -19.90 3.74 -4.19
C GLY A 66 -20.04 3.31 -2.73
N LEU A 67 -20.79 2.24 -2.46
CA LEU A 67 -20.92 1.68 -1.12
C LEU A 67 -19.60 1.10 -0.60
N MET A 68 -18.85 0.39 -1.44
CA MET A 68 -17.53 -0.14 -1.10
C MET A 68 -16.56 0.99 -0.70
N LEU A 69 -16.55 2.11 -1.44
CA LEU A 69 -15.76 3.29 -1.09
C LEU A 69 -16.19 3.90 0.26
N LYS A 70 -17.50 3.98 0.53
CA LYS A 70 -18.01 4.43 1.83
C LYS A 70 -17.54 3.52 2.98
N GLN A 71 -17.60 2.20 2.78
CA GLN A 71 -17.14 1.23 3.77
C GLN A 71 -15.64 1.37 4.05
N LEU A 72 -14.83 1.53 3.00
CA LEU A 72 -13.40 1.79 3.14
C LEU A 72 -13.13 3.10 3.92
N ALA A 73 -13.86 4.17 3.62
CA ALA A 73 -13.72 5.44 4.33
C ALA A 73 -14.02 5.29 5.83
N LEU A 74 -15.09 4.58 6.20
CA LEU A 74 -15.43 4.31 7.60
C LEU A 74 -14.35 3.46 8.28
N TYR A 75 -13.88 2.40 7.62
CA TYR A 75 -12.80 1.55 8.11
C TYR A 75 -11.52 2.33 8.43
N LEU A 76 -11.11 3.23 7.53
CA LEU A 76 -9.93 4.09 7.72
C LEU A 76 -10.17 5.13 8.82
N HIS A 77 -11.37 5.71 8.89
CA HIS A 77 -11.73 6.73 9.87
C HIS A 77 -11.65 6.22 11.30
N GLU A 78 -12.12 5.00 11.56
CA GLU A 78 -12.03 4.34 12.87
C GLU A 78 -10.57 4.20 13.35
N ARG A 79 -9.64 4.01 12.41
CA ARG A 79 -8.22 3.72 12.69
C ARG A 79 -7.32 4.96 12.68
N ARG A 80 -7.83 6.13 12.26
CA ARG A 80 -7.05 7.36 12.07
C ARG A 80 -6.18 7.76 13.28
N LYS A 81 -6.67 7.50 14.51
CA LYS A 81 -5.92 7.83 15.74
C LYS A 81 -4.61 7.06 15.83
N SER A 82 -4.57 5.83 15.31
CA SER A 82 -3.33 5.03 15.25
C SER A 82 -2.36 5.50 14.16
N TYR A 83 -2.86 6.23 13.14
CA TYR A 83 -2.05 6.75 12.05
C TYR A 83 -1.42 8.11 12.37
N TYR A 84 -2.04 8.92 13.24
CA TYR A 84 -1.50 10.24 13.59
C TYR A 84 -0.06 10.21 14.14
N PRO A 85 0.31 9.29 15.05
CA PRO A 85 1.69 9.19 15.51
C PRO A 85 2.70 8.91 14.40
N LEU A 86 2.29 8.23 13.32
CA LEU A 86 3.15 8.00 12.15
C LEU A 86 3.25 9.24 11.28
N SER A 87 2.22 10.09 11.25
CA SER A 87 2.20 11.32 10.45
C SER A 87 2.97 12.49 11.09
N TYR A 88 3.20 12.44 12.40
CA TYR A 88 3.99 13.46 13.11
C TYR A 88 5.48 13.12 13.15
N ARG A 89 5.85 11.94 12.63
CA ARG A 89 7.22 11.53 12.39
C ARG A 89 7.61 11.95 11.00
#